data_AF-A0A817RMW2-F1
#
_entry.id   AF-A0A817RMW2-F1
#
_cell.length_a   1.000
_cell.length_b   1.000
_cell.length_c   1.000
_cell.angle_alpha   90.00
_cell.angle_beta   90.00
_cell.angle_gamma   90.00
#
_symmetry.space_group_name_H-M   'P 1'
#
loop_
_entity.id
_entity.type
_entity.pdbx_description
1 polymer ?
#
loop_
_entity_poly.entity_id
_entity_poly.type
_entity_poly.pdbx_seq_one_letter_code
_entity_poly.pdbx_strand_id
1 'polypeptide(L)'
;MNNSIIVDYGANTDGHDDLPPSITEVDSESNSMAQMEDFNKKIHKIYEQFSSLLKRKKLANQLSDPISVQELIIEAEQLNIIEKAPFYIAKCLFTDQIVKEIGVYRMLLYQVCFQFNAYLVFVFI
;
A
#
# COMPACT_ATOMS: atom_id res chain seq x y z
N MET A 1 58.32 -59.03 26.31
CA MET A 1 58.06 -57.94 25.34
C MET A 1 56.90 -57.13 25.94
N ASN A 2 57.10 -56.16 26.84
CA ASN A 2 57.78 -54.85 26.69
C ASN A 2 57.38 -54.19 25.34
N ASN A 3 56.74 -53.02 25.23
CA ASN A 3 56.59 -51.87 26.14
C ASN A 3 55.29 -51.06 25.85
N SER A 4 54.86 -50.32 26.89
CA SER A 4 54.32 -48.94 26.97
C SER A 4 53.99 -48.17 25.67
N ILE A 5 52.98 -47.29 25.62
CA ILE A 5 53.08 -45.92 26.16
C ILE A 5 51.67 -45.35 26.41
N ILE A 6 51.48 -44.82 27.62
CA ILE A 6 50.47 -43.83 27.98
C ILE A 6 51.04 -42.46 27.59
N VAL A 7 50.31 -41.66 26.80
CA VAL A 7 50.53 -40.21 26.75
C VAL A 7 49.22 -39.53 27.15
N ASP A 8 49.27 -38.99 28.34
CA ASP A 8 48.36 -38.03 28.93
C ASP A 8 48.48 -36.68 28.20
N TYR A 9 47.35 -36.08 27.82
CA TYR A 9 47.28 -34.67 27.47
C TYR A 9 46.19 -34.02 28.33
N GLY A 10 46.53 -33.83 29.61
CA GLY A 10 45.95 -32.79 30.42
C GLY A 10 46.49 -31.41 30.05
N ALA A 11 45.60 -30.42 30.22
CA ALA A 11 45.81 -28.97 30.26
C ALA A 11 45.95 -28.24 28.92
N ASN A 12 44.87 -27.56 28.54
CA ASN A 12 44.86 -26.09 28.43
C ASN A 12 43.44 -25.58 28.68
N THR A 13 43.26 -24.92 29.82
CA THR A 13 42.23 -23.93 30.07
C THR A 13 42.58 -22.69 29.25
N ASP A 14 41.70 -22.25 28.35
CA ASP A 14 41.49 -20.85 27.98
C ASP A 14 40.60 -20.78 26.71
N GLY A 15 39.56 -19.94 26.76
CA GLY A 15 39.00 -19.33 25.56
C GLY A 15 37.56 -19.70 25.20
N HIS A 16 36.68 -18.72 25.38
CA HIS A 16 35.51 -18.44 24.55
C HIS A 16 34.44 -19.53 24.44
N ASP A 17 33.42 -19.43 25.30
CA ASP A 17 32.08 -19.98 25.05
C ASP A 17 31.45 -19.25 23.85
N ASP A 18 31.84 -19.62 22.63
CA ASP A 18 31.10 -19.29 21.42
C ASP A 18 29.83 -20.16 21.37
N LEU A 19 28.86 -19.80 22.22
CA LEU A 19 27.46 -20.13 21.99
C LEU A 19 27.07 -19.50 20.64
N PRO A 20 26.65 -20.29 19.63
CA PRO A 20 26.09 -19.69 18.43
C PRO A 20 24.86 -18.87 18.85
N PRO A 21 24.74 -17.59 18.40
CA PRO A 21 23.55 -16.82 18.70
C PRO A 21 22.35 -17.58 18.13
N SER A 22 21.32 -17.77 18.95
CA SER A 22 20.04 -18.36 18.54
C SER A 22 19.52 -17.58 17.34
N ILE A 23 19.63 -18.17 16.14
CA ILE A 23 19.09 -17.63 14.88
C ILE A 23 17.57 -17.83 14.94
N THR A 24 16.88 -17.02 15.74
CA THR A 24 15.42 -17.14 15.88
C THR A 24 14.70 -15.84 16.23
N GLU A 25 15.41 -14.71 16.30
CA GLU A 25 14.77 -13.40 16.55
C GLU A 25 15.01 -12.37 15.43
N VAL A 26 15.89 -12.62 14.45
CA VAL A 26 16.14 -11.67 13.34
C VAL A 26 15.20 -11.93 12.14
N ASP A 27 14.63 -13.12 12.03
CA ASP A 27 13.82 -13.54 10.87
C ASP A 27 12.35 -13.08 10.97
N SER A 28 11.83 -12.84 12.17
CA SER A 28 10.45 -12.40 12.38
C SER A 28 10.28 -10.91 12.08
N GLU A 29 11.19 -10.07 12.56
CA GLU A 29 11.15 -8.63 12.30
C GLU A 29 11.43 -8.31 10.82
N SER A 30 12.44 -8.93 10.21
CA SER A 30 12.78 -8.72 8.80
C SER A 30 11.68 -9.20 7.84
N ASN A 31 11.03 -10.34 8.14
CA ASN A 31 9.86 -10.78 7.36
C ASN A 31 8.65 -9.87 7.55
N SER A 32 8.42 -9.33 8.75
CA SER A 32 7.33 -8.37 8.98
C SER A 32 7.55 -7.07 8.21
N MET A 33 8.80 -6.59 8.13
CA MET A 33 9.15 -5.40 7.35
C MET A 33 9.00 -5.65 5.84
N ALA A 34 9.46 -6.80 5.34
CA ALA A 34 9.31 -7.17 3.93
C ALA A 34 7.82 -7.31 3.52
N GLN A 35 7.00 -7.95 4.35
CA GLN A 35 5.56 -8.07 4.12
C GLN A 35 4.85 -6.70 4.14
N MET A 36 5.27 -5.80 5.04
CA MET A 36 4.73 -4.44 5.10
C MET A 36 5.12 -3.62 3.86
N GLU A 37 6.33 -3.78 3.36
CA GLU A 37 6.79 -3.11 2.14
C GLU A 37 6.00 -3.58 0.91
N ASP A 38 5.75 -4.87 0.78
CA ASP A 38 4.95 -5.44 -0.31
C ASP A 38 3.48 -5.03 -0.24
N PHE A 39 2.92 -4.95 0.97
CA PHE A 39 1.58 -4.41 1.21
C PHE A 39 1.48 -2.94 0.77
N ASN A 40 2.47 -2.12 1.15
CA ASN A 40 2.54 -0.72 0.74
C ASN A 40 2.68 -0.56 -0.79
N LYS A 41 3.50 -1.39 -1.44
CA LYS A 41 3.62 -1.43 -2.91
C LYS A 41 2.28 -1.78 -3.57
N LYS A 42 1.54 -2.74 -3.02
CA LYS A 42 0.22 -3.14 -3.53
C LYS A 42 -0.79 -1.99 -3.40
N ILE A 43 -0.84 -1.33 -2.25
CA ILE A 43 -1.68 -0.15 -2.02
C ILE A 43 -1.33 0.96 -3.01
N HIS A 44 -0.05 1.24 -3.21
CA HIS A 44 0.40 2.28 -4.14
C HIS A 44 -0.06 1.99 -5.57
N LYS A 45 0.05 0.73 -6.02
CA LYS A 45 -0.43 0.31 -7.35
C LYS A 45 -1.93 0.53 -7.53
N ILE A 46 -2.74 0.29 -6.51
CA ILE A 46 -4.19 0.51 -6.56
C ILE A 46 -4.49 2.00 -6.84
N TYR A 47 -3.83 2.92 -6.12
CA TYR A 47 -4.05 4.35 -6.34
C TYR A 47 -3.47 4.86 -7.67
N GLU A 48 -2.33 4.32 -8.12
CA GLU A 48 -1.77 4.63 -9.43
C GLU A 48 -2.69 4.20 -10.57
N GLN A 49 -3.32 3.02 -10.45
CA GLN A 49 -4.32 2.53 -11.41
C GLN A 49 -5.50 3.49 -11.52
N PHE A 50 -6.09 3.86 -10.38
CA PHE A 50 -7.21 4.80 -10.35
C PHE A 50 -6.83 6.20 -10.89
N SER A 51 -5.67 6.72 -10.48
CA SER A 51 -5.17 8.02 -10.94
C SER A 51 -4.89 8.02 -12.44
N SER A 52 -4.41 6.91 -12.98
CA SER A 52 -4.16 6.74 -14.42
C SER A 52 -5.46 6.75 -15.23
N LEU A 53 -6.51 6.09 -14.73
CA LEU A 53 -7.85 6.15 -15.33
C LEU A 53 -8.39 7.59 -15.34
N LEU A 54 -8.30 8.27 -14.21
CA LEU A 54 -8.76 9.65 -14.05
C LEU A 54 -8.04 10.62 -15.00
N LYS A 55 -6.71 10.51 -15.10
CA LYS A 55 -5.90 11.32 -16.03
C LYS A 55 -6.30 11.07 -17.48
N ARG A 56 -6.53 9.81 -17.87
CA ARG A 56 -6.96 9.45 -19.22
C ARG A 56 -8.31 10.09 -19.56
N LYS A 57 -9.29 9.98 -18.66
CA LYS A 57 -10.62 10.60 -18.82
C LYS A 57 -10.56 12.13 -18.81
N LYS A 58 -9.66 12.73 -18.02
CA LYS A 58 -9.38 14.18 -18.04
C LYS A 58 -8.88 14.61 -19.43
N LEU A 59 -7.88 13.93 -19.98
CA LEU A 59 -7.31 14.23 -21.30
C LEU A 59 -8.35 14.07 -22.42
N ALA A 60 -9.26 13.11 -22.28
CA ALA A 60 -10.36 12.90 -23.22
C ALA A 60 -11.54 13.88 -23.03
N ASN A 61 -11.49 14.80 -22.05
CA ASN A 61 -12.60 15.68 -21.66
C ASN A 61 -13.92 14.93 -21.34
N GLN A 62 -13.79 13.70 -20.84
CA GLN A 62 -14.92 12.81 -20.53
C GLN A 62 -15.41 12.94 -19.09
N LEU A 63 -14.79 13.79 -18.25
CA LEU A 63 -15.17 13.93 -16.84
C LEU A 63 -16.50 14.66 -16.61
N SER A 64 -17.10 15.21 -17.66
CA SER A 64 -18.42 15.83 -17.64
C SER A 64 -19.51 14.92 -18.17
N ASP A 65 -19.16 13.73 -18.66
CA ASP A 65 -20.09 12.74 -19.20
C ASP A 65 -20.53 11.77 -18.08
N PRO A 66 -21.85 11.58 -17.84
CA PRO A 66 -22.34 10.73 -16.74
C PRO A 66 -21.86 9.29 -16.83
N ILE A 67 -21.77 8.71 -18.03
CA ILE A 67 -21.32 7.33 -18.24
C ILE A 67 -19.85 7.22 -17.80
N SER A 68 -19.04 8.16 -18.25
CA SER A 68 -17.62 8.21 -17.91
C SER A 68 -17.36 8.42 -16.42
N VAL A 69 -18.22 9.17 -15.73
CA VAL A 69 -18.17 9.32 -14.26
C VAL A 69 -18.60 8.03 -13.57
N GLN A 70 -19.64 7.35 -14.05
CA GLN A 70 -20.07 6.07 -13.51
C GLN A 70 -18.96 5.00 -13.61
N GLU A 71 -18.24 4.95 -14.73
CA GLU A 71 -17.08 4.06 -14.88
C GLU A 71 -15.98 4.34 -13.85
N LEU A 72 -15.75 5.62 -13.49
CA LEU A 72 -14.80 5.97 -12.43
C LEU A 72 -15.25 5.48 -11.06
N ILE A 73 -16.55 5.58 -10.77
CA ILE A 73 -17.13 5.10 -9.51
C ILE A 73 -17.00 3.58 -9.44
N ILE A 74 -17.35 2.86 -10.50
CA ILE A 74 -17.25 1.39 -10.58
C ILE A 74 -15.79 0.95 -10.37
N GLU A 75 -14.83 1.62 -11.01
CA GLU A 75 -13.41 1.31 -10.80
C GLU A 75 -13.00 1.53 -9.33
N ALA A 76 -13.43 2.64 -8.72
CA ALA A 76 -13.13 2.93 -7.31
C ALA A 76 -13.73 1.87 -6.36
N GLU A 77 -14.93 1.37 -6.65
CA GLU A 77 -15.57 0.27 -5.92
C GLU A 77 -14.80 -1.04 -6.09
N GLN A 78 -14.44 -1.41 -7.32
CA GLN A 78 -13.67 -2.63 -7.61
C GLN A 78 -12.29 -2.62 -6.93
N LEU A 79 -11.68 -1.43 -6.85
CA LEU A 79 -10.41 -1.22 -6.18
C LEU A 79 -10.54 -1.09 -4.65
N ASN A 80 -11.77 -1.08 -4.10
CA ASN A 80 -12.06 -0.85 -2.67
C ASN A 80 -11.41 0.43 -2.13
N ILE A 81 -11.56 1.53 -2.88
CA ILE A 81 -11.05 2.86 -2.50
C ILE A 81 -12.11 3.95 -2.63
N ILE A 82 -13.39 3.58 -2.71
CA ILE A 82 -14.50 4.53 -2.89
C ILE A 82 -14.51 5.60 -1.78
N GLU A 83 -14.08 5.23 -0.58
CA GLU A 83 -13.96 6.11 0.58
C GLU A 83 -12.85 7.17 0.42
N LYS A 84 -11.85 6.90 -0.43
CA LYS A 84 -10.75 7.83 -0.72
C LYS A 84 -10.83 8.48 -2.09
N ALA A 85 -11.71 7.99 -2.96
CA ALA A 85 -11.86 8.48 -4.32
C ALA A 85 -12.04 10.01 -4.41
N PRO A 86 -12.88 10.68 -3.58
CA PRO A 86 -13.00 12.14 -3.63
C PRO A 86 -11.67 12.87 -3.42
N PHE A 87 -10.85 12.40 -2.48
CA PHE A 87 -9.56 13.00 -2.17
C PHE A 87 -8.58 12.86 -3.33
N TYR A 88 -8.47 11.66 -3.92
CA TYR A 88 -7.58 11.43 -5.06
C TYR A 88 -8.02 12.18 -6.31
N ILE A 89 -9.34 12.29 -6.53
CA ILE A 89 -9.89 13.10 -7.61
C ILE A 89 -9.50 14.57 -7.42
N ALA A 90 -9.71 15.12 -6.22
CA ALA A 90 -9.34 16.50 -5.92
C ALA A 90 -7.84 16.74 -6.15
N LYS A 91 -6.99 15.84 -5.65
CA LYS A 91 -5.52 15.91 -5.81
C LYS A 91 -5.07 15.87 -7.28
N CYS A 92 -5.78 15.17 -8.15
CA CYS A 92 -5.40 15.03 -9.56
C CYS A 92 -6.02 16.08 -10.49
N LEU A 93 -7.20 16.59 -10.14
CA LEU A 93 -7.93 17.51 -11.01
C LEU A 93 -7.59 18.96 -10.72
N PHE A 94 -7.48 19.32 -9.44
CA PHE A 94 -7.35 20.71 -9.03
C PHE A 94 -5.91 21.18 -8.95
N THR A 95 -5.72 22.42 -9.36
CA THR A 95 -4.48 23.18 -9.27
C THR A 95 -4.72 24.42 -8.40
N ASP A 96 -3.80 25.39 -8.45
CA ASP A 96 -3.96 26.68 -7.78
C ASP A 96 -5.19 27.46 -8.26
N GLN A 97 -5.79 27.08 -9.40
CA GLN A 97 -7.01 27.68 -9.96
C GLN A 97 -8.30 26.92 -9.59
N ILE A 98 -8.34 26.28 -8.42
CA ILE A 98 -9.46 25.47 -7.94
C ILE A 98 -10.83 26.14 -8.07
N VAL A 99 -10.93 27.46 -7.82
CA VAL A 99 -12.20 28.21 -7.87
C VAL A 99 -12.82 28.19 -9.27
N LYS A 100 -12.01 28.15 -10.33
CA LYS A 100 -12.51 28.06 -11.71
C LYS A 100 -12.78 26.60 -12.08
N GLU A 101 -11.91 25.69 -11.66
CA GLU A 101 -11.94 24.28 -12.02
C GLU A 101 -13.10 23.53 -11.35
N ILE A 102 -13.51 23.93 -10.14
CA ILE A 102 -14.59 23.29 -9.39
C ILE A 102 -15.93 23.36 -10.13
N GLY A 103 -16.17 24.45 -10.86
CA GLY A 103 -17.36 24.60 -11.70
C GLY A 103 -17.40 23.59 -12.85
N VAL A 104 -16.24 23.28 -13.43
CA VAL A 104 -16.11 22.33 -14.55
C VAL A 104 -16.40 20.91 -14.09
N TYR A 105 -15.91 20.52 -12.90
CA TYR A 105 -16.02 19.16 -12.38
C TYR A 105 -17.16 18.96 -11.38
N ARG A 106 -18.12 19.89 -11.30
CA ARG A 106 -19.20 19.87 -10.31
C ARG A 106 -20.01 18.57 -10.33
N MET A 107 -20.34 18.07 -11.52
CA MET A 107 -21.13 16.83 -11.66
C MET A 107 -20.36 15.60 -11.16
N LEU A 108 -19.09 15.48 -11.54
CA LEU A 108 -18.19 14.43 -11.06
C LEU A 108 -18.09 14.45 -9.53
N LEU A 109 -17.81 15.62 -8.96
CA LEU A 109 -17.69 15.76 -7.51
C LEU A 109 -19.00 15.40 -6.80
N TYR A 110 -20.14 15.85 -7.32
CA TYR A 110 -21.44 15.54 -6.73
C TYR A 110 -21.69 14.03 -6.68
N GLN A 111 -21.47 13.33 -7.81
CA GLN A 111 -21.72 11.89 -7.88
C GLN A 111 -20.74 11.10 -7.00
N VAL A 112 -19.45 11.41 -7.02
CA VAL A 112 -18.47 10.66 -6.24
C VAL A 112 -18.63 10.92 -4.74
N CYS A 113 -18.89 12.17 -4.32
CA CYS A 113 -19.15 12.49 -2.92
C CYS A 113 -20.48 11.89 -2.42
N PHE A 114 -21.49 11.78 -3.31
CA PHE A 114 -22.73 11.09 -2.96
C PHE A 114 -22.50 9.60 -2.70
N GLN A 115 -21.73 8.92 -3.56
CA GLN A 115 -21.40 7.51 -3.37
C GLN A 115 -20.53 7.28 -2.13
N PHE A 116 -19.57 8.18 -1.87
CA PHE A 116 -18.80 8.20 -0.63
C PHE A 116 -19.71 8.21 0.61
N ASN A 117 -20.70 9.10 0.64
CA ASN A 117 -21.63 9.20 1.75
C ASN A 117 -22.51 7.94 1.87
N ALA A 118 -22.98 7.39 0.75
CA ALA A 118 -23.76 6.15 0.74
C ALA A 118 -22.94 4.97 1.30
N TYR A 119 -21.66 4.87 0.93
CA TYR A 119 -20.73 3.89 1.48
C TYR A 119 -20.59 4.03 3.00
N LEU A 120 -20.40 5.24 3.51
CA LEU A 120 -20.33 5.46 4.96
C LEU A 120 -21.60 4.97 5.67
N VAL A 121 -22.79 5.28 5.15
CA VAL A 121 -24.04 4.81 5.74
C VAL A 121 -24.12 3.28 5.77
N PHE A 122 -23.67 2.60 4.72
CA PHE A 122 -23.68 1.14 4.65
C PHE A 122 -22.71 0.47 5.63
N VAL A 123 -21.55 1.07 5.89
CA VAL A 123 -20.56 0.52 6.84
C VAL A 123 -21.00 0.64 8.31
N PHE A 124 -21.91 1.58 8.62
CA PHE A 124 -22.37 1.85 9.99
C PHE A 124 -23.74 1.25 10.35
N ILE A 125 -24.35 0.46 9.46
CA ILE A 125 -25.60 -0.29 9.70
C ILE A 125 -25.25 -1.77 9.85
#